data_AF-A0A533WL94-F1
#
_entry.id   AF-A0A533WL94-F1
#
_cell.length_a   1.000
_cell.length_b   1.000
_cell.length_c   1.000
_cell.angle_alpha   90.00
_cell.angle_beta   90.00
_cell.angle_gamma   90.00
#
_symmetry.space_group_name_H-M   'P 1'
#
loop_
_entity.id
_entity.type
_entity.pdbx_description
1 polymer ?
#
loop_
_entity_poly.entity_id
_entity_poly.type
_entity_poly.pdbx_seq_one_letter_code
_entity_poly.pdbx_strand_id
1 'polypeptide(L)'
;MLLSSWLAVIAIFSMIVLAAGTFSQQTRNMQTAHAVEQYTPCNCVIFRFDDITDASLPKAKITMMNDFIDRGIPLSLGVVAAHLGNYPSTGVYNKTIEGVNSGLFDVTVHGNSHDDYSMMNLTAQRSELSAAEQHIESLFGAKSRIFMPPYNRYNQD
;
A
#
# COMPACT_ATOMS: atom_id res chain seq x y z
N MET A 1 -2.35 59.56 -25.96
CA MET A 1 -3.47 58.74 -25.43
C MET A 1 -3.34 57.25 -25.81
N LEU A 2 -2.14 56.65 -25.70
CA LEU A 2 -1.93 55.23 -26.09
C LEU A 2 -1.18 54.40 -25.03
N LEU A 3 -0.67 54.99 -23.94
CA LEU A 3 -0.02 54.24 -22.85
C LEU A 3 -1.00 53.76 -21.76
N SER A 4 -2.15 54.42 -21.58
CA SER A 4 -3.17 54.04 -20.58
C SER A 4 -3.93 52.77 -20.95
N SER A 5 -3.99 52.43 -22.24
CA SER A 5 -4.76 51.29 -22.76
C SER A 5 -4.07 49.94 -22.50
N TRP A 6 -2.74 49.91 -22.51
CA TRP A 6 -1.97 48.67 -22.33
C TRP A 6 -1.88 48.21 -20.87
N LEU A 7 -1.80 49.16 -19.93
CA LEU A 7 -1.81 48.86 -18.50
C LEU A 7 -3.14 48.25 -18.05
N ALA A 8 -4.26 48.71 -18.62
CA ALA A 8 -5.58 48.14 -18.35
C ALA A 8 -5.70 46.69 -18.87
N VAL A 9 -5.18 46.41 -20.07
CA VAL A 9 -5.21 45.06 -20.66
C VAL A 9 -4.35 44.07 -19.85
N ILE A 10 -3.16 44.48 -19.40
CA ILE A 10 -2.28 43.65 -18.57
C ILE A 10 -2.89 43.35 -17.19
N ALA A 11 -3.56 44.35 -16.58
CA ALA A 11 -4.24 44.17 -15.30
C ALA A 11 -5.42 43.19 -15.41
N ILE A 12 -6.21 43.26 -16.49
CA ILE A 12 -7.33 42.35 -16.74
C ILE A 12 -6.81 40.93 -16.99
N PHE A 13 -5.76 40.76 -17.79
CA PHE A 13 -5.18 39.44 -18.06
C PHE A 13 -4.59 38.79 -16.80
N SER A 14 -3.96 39.59 -15.93
CA SER A 14 -3.41 39.11 -14.65
C SER A 14 -4.50 38.63 -13.69
N MET A 15 -5.64 39.35 -13.61
CA MET A 15 -6.77 38.91 -12.78
C MET A 15 -7.44 37.64 -13.29
N ILE A 16 -7.50 37.42 -14.61
CA ILE A 16 -8.05 36.19 -15.20
C ILE A 16 -7.14 34.98 -14.90
N VAL A 17 -5.82 35.15 -14.97
CA VAL A 17 -4.86 34.07 -14.65
C VAL A 17 -4.88 33.71 -13.16
N LEU A 18 -5.00 34.71 -12.26
CA LEU A 18 -5.18 34.49 -10.83
C LEU A 18 -6.48 33.74 -10.51
N ALA A 19 -7.60 34.13 -11.12
CA ALA A 19 -8.89 33.48 -10.93
C ALA A 19 -8.91 32.02 -11.45
N ALA A 20 -8.26 31.75 -12.60
CA ALA A 20 -8.13 30.41 -13.15
C ALA A 20 -7.24 29.50 -12.27
N GLY A 21 -6.17 30.05 -11.68
CA GLY A 21 -5.31 29.36 -10.73
C GLY A 21 -6.07 28.94 -9.46
N THR A 22 -6.87 29.83 -8.89
CA THR A 22 -7.68 29.52 -7.70
C THR A 22 -8.78 28.48 -8.00
N PHE A 23 -9.39 28.53 -9.18
CA PHE A 23 -10.42 27.55 -9.58
C PHE A 23 -9.83 26.15 -9.80
N SER A 24 -8.62 26.05 -10.39
CA SER A 24 -7.89 24.79 -10.56
C SER A 24 -7.37 24.18 -9.25
N GLN A 25 -7.13 25.02 -8.24
CA GLN A 25 -6.70 24.57 -6.91
C GLN A 25 -7.91 24.12 -6.06
N GLN A 26 -9.07 24.78 -6.21
CA GLN A 26 -10.30 24.40 -5.54
C GLN A 26 -10.88 23.07 -6.07
N THR A 27 -10.81 22.82 -7.37
CA THR A 27 -11.23 21.53 -7.95
C THR A 27 -10.32 20.37 -7.55
N ARG A 28 -9.00 20.59 -7.47
CA ARG A 28 -8.05 19.57 -6.97
C ARG A 28 -8.25 19.22 -5.50
N ASN A 29 -8.56 20.20 -4.65
CA ASN A 29 -8.84 19.97 -3.23
C ASN A 29 -10.19 19.29 -3.00
N MET A 30 -11.18 19.47 -3.88
CA MET A 30 -12.44 18.73 -3.82
C MET A 30 -12.29 17.26 -4.25
N GLN A 31 -11.37 16.95 -5.16
CA GLN A 31 -11.17 15.60 -5.66
C GLN A 31 -10.38 14.68 -4.70
N THR A 32 -9.52 15.24 -3.85
CA THR A 32 -8.84 14.48 -2.79
C THR A 32 -9.71 14.18 -1.56
N ALA A 33 -10.83 14.90 -1.40
CA ALA A 33 -11.79 14.65 -0.31
C ALA A 33 -12.80 13.52 -0.61
N HIS A 34 -12.89 13.07 -1.87
CA HIS A 34 -13.84 12.05 -2.33
C HIS A 34 -13.18 10.68 -2.56
N ALA A 35 -12.57 10.13 -1.52
CA ALA A 35 -12.46 8.68 -1.32
C ALA A 35 -12.13 8.35 0.15
N VAL A 36 -12.68 9.10 1.11
CA VAL A 36 -12.91 8.50 2.43
C VAL A 36 -14.15 7.64 2.24
N GLU A 37 -13.94 6.39 1.87
CA GLU A 37 -14.96 5.36 1.93
C GLU A 37 -15.61 5.50 3.31
N GLN A 38 -16.92 5.79 3.35
CA GLN A 38 -17.64 6.02 4.60
C GLN A 38 -17.53 4.73 5.43
N TYR A 39 -16.62 4.74 6.40
CA TYR A 39 -16.41 3.62 7.30
C TYR A 39 -17.71 3.38 8.06
N THR A 40 -18.40 2.30 7.69
CA THR A 40 -19.56 1.83 8.42
C THR A 40 -19.04 0.86 9.48
N PRO A 41 -19.12 1.18 10.78
CA PRO A 41 -18.70 0.26 11.82
C PRO A 41 -19.43 -1.07 11.65
N CYS A 42 -18.69 -2.17 11.67
CA CYS A 42 -19.26 -3.50 11.62
C CYS A 42 -18.74 -4.33 12.79
N ASN A 43 -19.52 -5.32 13.22
CA ASN A 43 -19.09 -6.31 14.19
C ASN A 43 -18.24 -7.39 13.47
N CYS A 44 -17.10 -6.94 12.93
CA CYS A 44 -16.21 -7.76 12.12
C CYS A 44 -14.89 -8.00 12.84
N VAL A 45 -14.28 -9.15 12.58
CA VAL A 45 -12.91 -9.48 12.99
C VAL A 45 -12.07 -9.63 11.73
N ILE A 46 -10.89 -8.99 11.72
CA ILE A 46 -9.90 -9.15 10.67
C ILE A 46 -8.79 -10.03 11.22
N PHE A 47 -8.52 -11.14 10.54
CA PHE A 47 -7.39 -11.99 10.84
C PHE A 47 -6.17 -11.52 10.05
N ARG A 48 -5.06 -11.35 10.74
CA ARG A 48 -3.76 -10.98 10.17
C ARG A 48 -2.74 -12.04 10.53
N PHE A 49 -1.89 -12.41 9.57
CA PHE A 49 -0.80 -13.34 9.78
C PHE A 49 0.50 -12.74 9.24
N ASP A 50 1.32 -12.25 10.16
CA ASP A 50 2.60 -11.62 9.87
C ASP A 50 3.70 -12.69 9.59
N ASP A 51 4.87 -12.24 9.13
CA ASP A 51 6.07 -13.05 8.88
C ASP A 51 5.92 -14.15 7.82
N ILE A 52 5.13 -13.88 6.77
CA ILE A 52 5.03 -14.78 5.62
C ILE A 52 6.31 -14.68 4.78
N THR A 53 7.11 -15.74 4.92
CA THR A 53 8.38 -15.99 4.24
C THR A 53 8.49 -17.47 3.90
N ASP A 54 9.29 -17.81 2.89
CA ASP A 54 9.59 -19.21 2.56
C ASP A 54 10.34 -19.93 3.68
N ALA A 55 11.22 -19.20 4.37
CA ALA A 55 11.99 -19.71 5.50
C ALA A 55 11.15 -19.76 6.79
N SER A 56 11.70 -20.43 7.82
CA SER A 56 11.17 -20.49 9.20
C SER A 56 9.75 -21.04 9.32
N LEU A 57 9.63 -22.23 9.91
CA LEU A 57 8.37 -22.91 10.20
C LEU A 57 7.40 -23.04 9.00
N PRO A 58 7.85 -23.40 7.78
CA PRO A 58 7.00 -23.44 6.58
C PRO A 58 5.78 -24.37 6.76
N LYS A 59 5.95 -25.50 7.46
CA LYS A 59 4.86 -26.42 7.76
C LYS A 59 3.76 -25.76 8.61
N ALA A 60 4.12 -25.01 9.65
CA ALA A 60 3.14 -24.35 10.50
C ALA A 60 2.37 -23.25 9.75
N LYS A 61 3.08 -22.47 8.92
CA LYS A 61 2.48 -21.45 8.05
C LYS A 61 1.47 -22.07 7.08
N ILE A 62 1.86 -23.15 6.41
CA ILE A 62 0.99 -23.87 5.46
C ILE A 62 -0.22 -24.48 6.18
N THR A 63 -0.02 -25.09 7.35
CA THR A 63 -1.12 -25.64 8.15
C THR A 63 -2.13 -24.56 8.55
N MET A 64 -1.65 -23.39 8.98
CA MET A 64 -2.53 -22.27 9.31
C MET A 64 -3.29 -21.77 8.07
N MET A 65 -2.59 -21.55 6.95
CA MET A 65 -3.23 -21.13 5.71
C MET A 65 -4.28 -22.13 5.21
N ASN A 66 -4.02 -23.44 5.32
CA ASN A 66 -5.00 -24.47 5.00
C ASN A 66 -6.26 -24.35 5.87
N ASP A 67 -6.15 -24.13 7.18
CA ASP A 67 -7.34 -23.98 8.05
C ASP A 67 -8.25 -22.84 7.59
N PHE A 68 -7.66 -21.70 7.22
CA PHE A 68 -8.42 -20.55 6.71
C PHE A 68 -9.06 -20.83 5.35
N ILE A 69 -8.35 -21.49 4.43
CA ILE A 69 -8.88 -21.90 3.13
C ILE A 69 -10.03 -22.89 3.31
N ASP A 70 -9.83 -23.94 4.09
CA ASP A 70 -10.81 -25.02 4.32
C ASP A 70 -12.09 -24.49 4.98
N ARG A 71 -11.97 -23.46 5.82
CA ARG A 71 -13.10 -22.82 6.50
C ARG A 71 -13.72 -21.68 5.70
N GLY A 72 -13.13 -21.29 4.56
CA GLY A 72 -13.59 -20.19 3.73
C GLY A 72 -13.51 -18.83 4.44
N ILE A 73 -12.51 -18.63 5.30
CA ILE A 73 -12.35 -17.39 6.09
C ILE A 73 -11.23 -16.54 5.45
N PRO A 74 -11.49 -15.25 5.18
CA PRO A 74 -10.46 -14.37 4.65
C PRO A 74 -9.29 -14.15 5.63
N LEU A 75 -8.08 -14.02 5.09
CA LEU A 75 -6.86 -13.82 5.87
C LEU A 75 -5.91 -12.84 5.18
N SER A 76 -5.51 -11.80 5.90
CA SER A 76 -4.50 -10.85 5.43
C SER A 76 -3.10 -11.30 5.79
N LEU A 77 -2.27 -11.49 4.77
CA LEU A 77 -0.92 -12.01 4.89
C LEU A 77 0.10 -10.87 4.90
N GLY A 78 0.82 -10.71 6.00
CA GLY A 78 1.96 -9.82 6.12
C GLY A 78 3.20 -10.47 5.53
N VAL A 79 3.55 -10.10 4.30
CA VAL A 79 4.68 -10.69 3.56
C VAL A 79 5.94 -9.87 3.78
N VAL A 80 7.01 -10.52 4.24
CA VAL A 80 8.35 -9.93 4.19
C VAL A 80 8.88 -10.13 2.78
N ALA A 81 8.79 -9.08 1.97
CA ALA A 81 8.81 -9.19 0.51
C ALA A 81 10.05 -9.92 -0.01
N ALA A 82 11.26 -9.51 0.40
CA ALA A 82 12.51 -10.10 -0.07
C ALA A 82 12.71 -11.58 0.33
N HIS A 83 11.81 -12.17 1.13
CA HIS A 83 11.92 -13.52 1.67
C HIS A 83 10.81 -14.48 1.24
N LEU A 84 9.95 -14.09 0.29
CA LEU A 84 8.92 -14.94 -0.29
C LEU A 84 9.17 -15.17 -1.79
N GLY A 85 8.93 -16.40 -2.25
CA GLY A 85 9.05 -16.78 -3.66
C GLY A 85 10.46 -17.17 -4.11
N ASN A 86 11.43 -17.23 -3.19
CA ASN A 86 12.83 -17.57 -3.46
C ASN A 86 13.14 -19.06 -3.27
N TYR A 87 12.37 -19.77 -2.45
CA TYR A 87 12.55 -21.19 -2.16
C TYR A 87 11.25 -21.99 -2.37
N PRO A 88 10.89 -22.29 -3.64
CA PRO A 88 9.63 -22.97 -3.98
C PRO A 88 9.43 -24.32 -3.29
N SER A 89 10.52 -25.01 -2.93
CA SER A 89 10.48 -26.31 -2.25
C SER A 89 9.88 -26.26 -0.84
N THR A 90 9.79 -25.09 -0.23
CA THR A 90 9.17 -24.91 1.09
C THR A 90 7.64 -24.95 1.02
N GLY A 91 7.07 -24.70 -0.16
CA GLY A 91 5.63 -24.68 -0.42
C GLY A 91 4.87 -23.46 0.09
N VAL A 92 5.51 -22.55 0.84
CA VAL A 92 4.83 -21.38 1.44
C VAL A 92 4.29 -20.47 0.35
N TYR A 93 5.13 -20.04 -0.60
CA TYR A 93 4.71 -19.21 -1.72
C TYR A 93 3.55 -19.82 -2.54
N ASN A 94 3.63 -21.12 -2.85
CA ASN A 94 2.56 -21.79 -3.60
C ASN A 94 1.24 -21.77 -2.82
N LYS A 95 1.28 -21.96 -1.50
CA LYS A 95 0.10 -21.88 -0.64
C LYS A 95 -0.45 -20.45 -0.54
N THR A 96 0.43 -19.44 -0.51
CA THR A 96 0.03 -18.03 -0.62
C THR A 96 -0.73 -17.77 -1.93
N ILE A 97 -0.19 -18.21 -3.07
CA ILE A 97 -0.86 -18.08 -4.37
C ILE A 97 -2.22 -18.77 -4.39
N GLU A 98 -2.31 -19.98 -3.84
CA GLU A 98 -3.57 -20.74 -3.79
C GLU A 98 -4.66 -19.94 -3.06
N GLY A 99 -4.36 -19.38 -1.88
CA GLY A 99 -5.31 -18.57 -1.15
C GLY A 99 -5.66 -17.25 -1.85
N VAL A 100 -4.69 -16.59 -2.50
CA VAL A 100 -4.93 -15.39 -3.33
C VAL A 100 -5.86 -15.71 -4.51
N ASN A 101 -5.59 -16.78 -5.25
CA ASN A 101 -6.39 -17.21 -6.40
C ASN A 101 -7.81 -17.64 -6.00
N SER A 102 -7.99 -18.13 -4.77
CA SER A 102 -9.31 -18.45 -4.21
C SER A 102 -10.12 -17.20 -3.79
N GLY A 103 -9.49 -16.02 -3.76
CA GLY A 103 -10.10 -14.79 -3.27
C GLY A 103 -10.19 -14.68 -1.73
N LEU A 104 -9.58 -15.62 -1.00
CA LEU A 104 -9.58 -15.62 0.46
C LEU A 104 -8.41 -14.84 1.06
N PHE A 105 -7.27 -14.78 0.39
CA PHE A 105 -6.10 -14.09 0.92
C PHE A 105 -5.85 -12.78 0.19
N ASP A 106 -5.52 -11.75 0.96
CA ASP A 106 -4.90 -10.53 0.46
C ASP A 106 -3.45 -10.44 0.95
N VAL A 107 -2.58 -9.93 0.07
CA VAL A 107 -1.14 -9.78 0.36
C VAL A 107 -0.85 -8.35 0.76
N THR A 108 -0.15 -8.20 1.88
CA THR A 108 0.23 -6.92 2.48
C THR A 108 1.73 -6.83 2.68
N VAL A 109 2.26 -5.61 2.64
CA VAL A 109 3.70 -5.37 2.84
C VAL A 109 4.00 -5.47 4.33
N HIS A 110 4.80 -6.45 4.74
CA HIS A 110 5.37 -6.55 6.10
C HIS A 110 6.86 -6.18 6.10
N GLY A 111 7.18 -5.10 5.40
CA GLY A 111 8.53 -4.65 5.12
C GLY A 111 9.23 -5.44 4.00
N ASN A 112 10.38 -4.94 3.59
CA ASN A 112 11.21 -5.62 2.58
C ASN A 112 12.02 -6.77 3.20
N SER A 113 12.73 -6.49 4.30
CA SER A 113 13.60 -7.44 5.02
C SER A 113 13.33 -7.52 6.53
N HIS A 114 12.11 -7.13 6.96
CA HIS A 114 11.69 -7.11 8.37
C HIS A 114 12.50 -6.12 9.26
N ASP A 115 12.89 -4.97 8.71
CA ASP A 115 13.60 -3.93 9.45
C ASP A 115 12.67 -3.05 10.32
N ASP A 116 13.23 -2.37 11.32
CA ASP A 116 12.50 -1.39 12.15
C ASP A 116 12.37 -0.04 11.43
N TYR A 117 11.19 0.22 10.86
CA TYR A 117 10.90 1.45 10.12
C TYR A 117 10.90 2.70 11.00
N SER A 118 10.82 2.58 12.34
CA SER A 118 10.92 3.74 13.22
C SER A 118 12.35 4.32 13.28
N MET A 119 13.35 3.53 12.89
CA MET A 119 14.76 3.93 12.87
C MET A 119 15.23 4.48 11.52
N MET A 120 14.36 4.46 10.51
CA MET A 120 14.68 4.87 9.14
C MET A 120 14.24 6.30 8.86
N ASN A 121 15.02 7.04 8.08
CA ASN A 121 14.58 8.31 7.53
C ASN A 121 13.64 8.12 6.32
N LEU A 122 12.93 9.17 5.92
CA LEU A 122 12.01 9.18 4.77
C LEU A 122 12.58 8.53 3.50
N THR A 123 13.82 8.84 3.13
CA THR A 123 14.44 8.30 1.91
C THR A 123 14.63 6.78 2.01
N ALA A 124 15.10 6.29 3.15
CA ALA A 124 15.26 4.86 3.40
C ALA A 124 13.89 4.14 3.40
N GLN A 125 12.88 4.68 4.08
CA GLN A 125 11.54 4.09 4.09
C GLN A 125 10.95 4.00 2.68
N ARG A 126 11.08 5.07 1.87
CA ARG A 126 10.63 5.06 0.48
C ARG A 126 11.34 4.02 -0.36
N SER A 127 12.66 3.89 -0.20
CA SER A 127 13.45 2.90 -0.94
C SER A 127 12.99 1.48 -0.58
N GLU A 128 12.91 1.16 0.72
CA GLU A 128 12.54 -0.17 1.18
C GLU A 128 11.10 -0.54 0.84
N LEU A 129 10.13 0.37 1.04
CA LEU A 129 8.73 0.10 0.68
C LEU A 129 8.54 -0.03 -0.83
N SER A 130 9.25 0.77 -1.63
CA SER A 130 9.21 0.65 -3.10
C SER A 130 9.79 -0.69 -3.57
N ALA A 131 10.90 -1.13 -2.99
CA ALA A 131 11.48 -2.44 -3.28
C ALA A 131 10.52 -3.59 -2.90
N ALA A 132 9.89 -3.49 -1.71
CA ALA A 132 8.92 -4.47 -1.25
C ALA A 132 7.68 -4.54 -2.17
N GLU A 133 7.12 -3.38 -2.55
CA GLU A 133 5.99 -3.30 -3.47
C GLU A 133 6.31 -3.89 -4.84
N GLN A 134 7.49 -3.57 -5.41
CA GLN A 134 7.92 -4.10 -6.70
C GLN A 134 8.05 -5.64 -6.66
N HIS A 135 8.60 -6.18 -5.57
CA HIS A 135 8.73 -7.63 -5.42
C HIS A 135 7.36 -8.30 -5.27
N ILE A 136 6.47 -7.76 -4.42
CA ILE A 136 5.08 -8.24 -4.30
C ILE A 136 4.35 -8.18 -5.65
N GLU A 137 4.45 -7.07 -6.38
CA GLU A 137 3.83 -6.93 -7.71
C GLU A 137 4.40 -7.96 -8.69
N SER A 138 5.70 -8.27 -8.62
CA SER A 138 6.31 -9.28 -9.48
C SER A 138 5.80 -10.70 -9.23
N LEU A 139 5.43 -11.02 -7.98
CA LEU A 139 4.92 -12.34 -7.60
C LEU A 139 3.42 -12.48 -7.86
N PHE A 140 2.65 -11.43 -7.58
CA PHE A 140 1.18 -11.51 -7.56
C PHE A 140 0.49 -10.71 -8.68
N GLY A 141 1.24 -9.94 -9.48
CA GLY A 141 0.71 -9.12 -10.57
C GLY A 141 -0.04 -7.85 -10.12
N ALA A 142 -0.02 -7.55 -8.82
CA ALA A 142 -0.66 -6.37 -8.25
C ALA A 142 0.13 -5.83 -7.06
N LYS A 143 0.13 -4.50 -6.89
CA LYS A 143 0.67 -3.85 -5.70
C LYS A 143 -0.26 -4.02 -4.51
N SER A 144 0.32 -4.15 -3.33
CA SER A 144 -0.45 -4.01 -2.10
C SER A 144 -0.74 -2.54 -1.81
N ARG A 145 -1.82 -2.28 -1.08
CA ARG A 145 -2.17 -0.94 -0.55
C ARG A 145 -2.03 -0.84 0.96
N ILE A 146 -1.64 -1.95 1.61
CA ILE A 146 -1.62 -2.09 3.05
C ILE A 146 -0.18 -2.34 3.48
N PHE A 147 0.29 -1.52 4.42
CA PHE A 147 1.56 -1.70 5.10
C PHE A 147 1.29 -2.14 6.54
N MET A 148 1.87 -3.28 6.91
CA MET A 148 1.91 -3.82 8.26
C MET A 148 3.34 -3.64 8.75
N PRO A 149 3.67 -2.64 9.59
CA PRO A 149 5.06 -2.43 9.98
C PRO A 149 5.61 -3.59 10.82
N PRO A 150 6.82 -4.11 10.52
CA PRO A 150 7.55 -4.97 11.43
C PRO A 150 7.62 -4.37 12.83
N TYR A 151 7.52 -5.22 13.85
CA TYR A 151 7.47 -4.81 15.27
C TYR A 151 6.33 -3.85 15.64
N ASN A 152 5.37 -3.63 14.72
CA ASN A 152 4.35 -2.60 14.80
C ASN A 152 4.92 -1.19 15.04
N ARG A 153 6.08 -0.88 14.43
CA ARG A 153 6.82 0.38 14.63
C ARG A 153 7.16 1.06 13.30
N TYR A 154 6.89 2.36 13.26
CA TYR A 154 7.25 3.28 12.19
C TYR A 154 7.29 4.70 12.77
N ASN A 155 7.87 5.65 12.04
CA ASN A 155 7.86 7.07 12.43
C ASN A 155 7.01 7.90 11.44
N GLN A 156 6.95 9.22 11.62
CA GLN A 156 6.09 10.11 10.84
C GLN A 156 6.77 10.71 9.59
N ASP A 157 7.94 10.18 9.21
CA ASP A 157 8.71 10.68 8.08
C ASP A 157 8.00 10.50 6.72
#